data_AF-A0A2T1CAP3-F1
#
_entry.id   AF-A0A2T1CAP3-F1
#
_cell.length_a   1.000
_cell.length_b   1.000
_cell.length_c   1.000
_cell.angle_alpha   90.00
_cell.angle_beta   90.00
_cell.angle_gamma   90.00
#
_symmetry.space_group_name_H-M   'P 1'
#
loop_
_entity.id
_entity.type
_entity.pdbx_description
1 polymer ?
#
loop_
_entity_poly.entity_id
_entity_poly.type
_entity_poly.pdbx_seq_one_letter_code
_entity_poly.pdbx_strand_id
1 'polypeptide(L)'
;MESTNTLLETEYAIAQLDVAERTRLQELESIVEQGLQTFYEVGKALDEIREHKLYRETHKTFEAYCLDNWGIGRRTADRFIAAAQVIEILRPIGLKIPTKENQVRPLTGLPPELQLEIWQEALQLSPNGMPTGAAVQRLVDRRFPSNGNGRTPKDHASEVDKLRSDNQRLREQIREQNRDRDHRAASVALELEQLRFENRQLKAELLQRDKDWEVRLAFERNKIREELRAELREELKTELREEIRSELREELKAEYEGEINSLTQQLAEMTKNYQAVLARLTALEGAK
;
A
#
# COMPACT_ATOMS: atom_id res chain seq x y z
N MET A 1 -17.60 4.30 -19.81
CA MET A 1 -16.31 4.91 -20.22
C MET A 1 -15.99 4.45 -21.63
N GLU A 2 -16.79 4.91 -22.61
CA GLU A 2 -16.66 4.55 -24.05
C GLU A 2 -16.55 5.81 -24.93
N SER A 3 -16.25 6.96 -24.34
CA SER A 3 -16.43 8.26 -25.00
C SER A 3 -15.13 8.94 -25.42
N THR A 4 -13.96 8.32 -25.22
CA THR A 4 -12.66 8.92 -25.57
C THR A 4 -12.00 8.30 -26.80
N ASN A 5 -12.36 7.07 -27.20
CA ASN A 5 -11.78 6.42 -28.39
C ASN A 5 -12.56 6.70 -29.69
N THR A 6 -13.87 6.96 -29.60
CA THR A 6 -14.73 7.27 -30.76
C THR A 6 -14.59 8.70 -31.27
N LEU A 7 -14.07 9.62 -30.44
CA LEU A 7 -13.78 11.00 -30.83
C LEU A 7 -12.43 11.17 -31.55
N LEU A 8 -11.51 10.21 -31.42
CA LEU A 8 -10.23 10.21 -32.15
C LEU A 8 -10.36 9.57 -33.54
N GLU A 9 -11.31 8.67 -33.77
CA GLU A 9 -11.53 8.03 -35.08
C GLU A 9 -12.28 8.94 -36.08
N THR A 10 -12.98 9.96 -35.59
CA THR A 10 -13.87 10.80 -36.41
C THR A 10 -13.23 12.10 -36.91
N GLU A 11 -12.05 12.48 -36.41
CA GLU A 11 -11.36 13.73 -36.79
C GLU A 11 -10.34 13.57 -37.93
N TYR A 12 -10.00 12.34 -38.34
CA TYR A 12 -9.05 12.06 -39.43
C TYR A 12 -9.71 11.99 -40.82
N ALA A 13 -10.62 12.90 -41.11
CA ALA A 13 -11.18 13.06 -42.44
C ALA A 13 -10.25 13.90 -43.33
N ILE A 14 -9.50 13.23 -44.22
CA ILE A 14 -8.85 13.80 -45.43
C ILE A 14 -8.02 15.07 -45.15
N ALA A 15 -6.94 14.95 -44.39
CA ALA A 15 -5.94 16.01 -44.29
C ALA A 15 -5.06 16.05 -45.56
N GLN A 16 -4.76 17.25 -46.07
CA GLN A 16 -3.89 17.47 -47.22
C GLN A 16 -2.43 17.12 -46.88
N LEU A 17 -1.73 16.43 -47.77
CA LEU A 17 -0.30 16.13 -47.65
C LEU A 17 0.53 17.41 -47.80
N ASP A 18 1.57 17.58 -46.97
CA ASP A 18 2.51 18.69 -47.10
C ASP A 18 3.44 18.50 -48.32
N VAL A 19 4.10 19.56 -48.79
CA VAL A 19 4.96 19.59 -49.97
C VAL A 19 6.08 18.54 -49.89
N ALA A 20 6.67 18.35 -48.71
CA ALA A 20 7.66 17.32 -48.47
C ALA A 20 7.09 15.89 -48.60
N GLU A 21 5.89 15.65 -48.06
CA GLU A 21 5.22 14.35 -48.14
C GLU A 21 4.80 14.01 -49.58
N ARG A 22 4.32 15.00 -50.35
CA ARG A 22 3.99 14.83 -51.77
C ARG A 22 5.22 14.53 -52.63
N THR A 23 6.33 15.21 -52.36
CA THR A 23 7.60 14.97 -53.07
C THR A 23 8.09 13.54 -52.78
N ARG A 24 8.02 13.13 -51.52
CA ARG A 24 8.37 11.76 -51.09
C ARG A 24 7.45 10.71 -51.72
N LEU A 25 6.16 10.97 -51.81
CA LEU A 25 5.21 10.09 -52.48
C LEU A 25 5.58 9.90 -53.95
N GLN A 26 5.87 10.98 -54.69
CA GLN A 26 6.26 10.90 -56.10
C GLN A 26 7.56 10.10 -56.32
N GLU A 27 8.54 10.24 -55.42
CA GLU A 27 9.76 9.43 -55.45
C GLU A 27 9.45 7.94 -55.26
N LEU A 28 8.62 7.61 -54.27
CA LEU A 28 8.22 6.23 -53.99
C LEU A 28 7.37 5.64 -55.11
N GLU A 29 6.48 6.41 -55.71
CA GLU A 29 5.67 5.99 -56.86
C GLU A 29 6.56 5.67 -58.07
N SER A 30 7.55 6.51 -58.38
CA SER A 30 8.53 6.23 -59.43
C SER A 30 9.32 4.94 -59.17
N ILE A 31 9.68 4.67 -57.90
CA ILE A 31 10.34 3.41 -57.50
C ILE A 31 9.39 2.21 -57.67
N VAL A 32 8.10 2.33 -57.34
CA VAL A 32 7.13 1.25 -57.53
C VAL A 32 6.91 0.96 -59.02
N GLU A 33 6.83 2.01 -59.84
CA GLU A 33 6.64 1.91 -61.28
C GLU A 33 7.85 1.25 -61.96
N GLN A 34 9.08 1.63 -61.59
CA GLN A 34 10.32 1.02 -62.09
C GLN A 34 10.57 -0.37 -61.49
N GLY A 35 10.20 -0.56 -60.22
CA GLY A 35 10.44 -1.74 -59.39
C GLY A 35 9.50 -2.92 -59.63
N LEU A 36 8.55 -2.81 -60.57
CA LEU A 36 7.79 -3.99 -61.05
C LEU A 36 8.72 -5.14 -61.53
N GLN A 37 10.01 -4.86 -61.79
CA GLN A 37 11.06 -5.85 -62.05
C GLN A 37 11.77 -6.40 -60.78
N THR A 38 11.72 -5.72 -59.63
CA THR A 38 12.36 -6.03 -58.34
C THR A 38 11.37 -5.91 -57.17
N PHE A 39 10.66 -7.01 -56.86
CA PHE A 39 9.60 -7.08 -55.83
C PHE A 39 9.97 -6.52 -54.43
N TYR A 40 11.26 -6.47 -54.10
CA TYR A 40 11.77 -5.90 -52.84
C TYR A 40 11.54 -4.38 -52.75
N GLU A 41 11.86 -3.64 -53.81
CA GLU A 41 11.73 -2.17 -53.83
C GLU A 41 10.25 -1.78 -53.81
N VAL A 42 9.43 -2.51 -54.55
CA VAL A 42 7.97 -2.39 -54.53
C VAL A 42 7.43 -2.68 -53.14
N GLY A 43 7.83 -3.80 -52.53
CA GLY A 43 7.37 -4.16 -51.18
C GLY A 43 7.73 -3.11 -50.14
N LYS A 44 8.95 -2.56 -50.19
CA LYS A 44 9.41 -1.51 -49.28
C LYS A 44 8.66 -0.19 -49.47
N ALA A 45 8.49 0.25 -50.72
CA ALA A 45 7.75 1.48 -51.01
C ALA A 45 6.26 1.34 -50.64
N LEU A 46 5.65 0.18 -50.89
CA LEU A 46 4.29 -0.11 -50.44
C LEU A 46 4.17 -0.14 -48.91
N ASP A 47 5.16 -0.65 -48.19
CA ASP A 47 5.18 -0.62 -46.72
C ASP A 47 5.27 0.83 -46.21
N GLU A 48 6.16 1.66 -46.77
CA GLU A 48 6.31 3.08 -46.42
C GLU A 48 5.03 3.88 -46.71
N ILE A 49 4.42 3.67 -47.88
CA ILE A 49 3.12 4.29 -48.26
C ILE A 49 2.01 3.86 -47.28
N ARG A 50 2.02 2.59 -46.85
CA ARG A 50 1.00 2.05 -45.94
C ARG A 50 1.15 2.58 -44.53
N GLU A 51 2.36 2.52 -43.96
CA GLU A 51 2.70 2.96 -42.60
C GLU A 51 2.43 4.45 -42.42
N HIS A 52 2.88 5.28 -43.36
CA HIS A 52 2.67 6.72 -43.32
C HIS A 52 1.32 7.17 -43.91
N LYS A 53 0.50 6.22 -44.39
CA LYS A 53 -0.80 6.46 -45.02
C LYS A 53 -0.74 7.50 -46.14
N LEU A 54 0.32 7.49 -46.96
CA LEU A 54 0.53 8.48 -48.03
C LEU A 54 -0.53 8.39 -49.14
N TYR A 55 -1.29 7.30 -49.18
CA TYR A 55 -2.44 7.12 -50.09
C TYR A 55 -3.68 7.95 -49.70
N ARG A 56 -3.71 8.55 -48.50
CA ARG A 56 -4.91 9.20 -47.92
C ARG A 56 -5.42 10.43 -48.70
N GLU A 57 -4.56 11.06 -49.51
CA GLU A 57 -4.94 12.23 -50.32
C GLU A 57 -5.93 11.85 -51.45
N THR A 58 -5.80 10.66 -52.02
CA THR A 58 -6.59 10.20 -53.17
C THR A 58 -7.55 9.06 -52.83
N HIS A 59 -7.20 8.19 -51.88
CA HIS A 59 -7.94 6.98 -51.58
C HIS A 59 -8.23 6.81 -50.08
N LYS A 60 -9.43 6.34 -49.76
CA LYS A 60 -9.85 6.09 -48.37
C LYS A 60 -9.18 4.86 -47.75
N THR A 61 -8.77 3.90 -48.56
CA THR A 61 -8.15 2.65 -48.10
C THR A 61 -6.92 2.34 -48.94
N PHE A 62 -5.93 1.70 -48.31
CA PHE A 62 -4.72 1.24 -48.99
C PHE A 62 -5.04 0.26 -50.12
N GLU A 63 -6.09 -0.55 -49.95
CA GLU A 63 -6.54 -1.51 -50.96
C GLU A 63 -7.08 -0.83 -52.22
N ALA A 64 -7.90 0.22 -52.08
CA ALA A 64 -8.38 1.00 -53.22
C ALA A 64 -7.20 1.66 -53.96
N TYR A 65 -6.26 2.24 -53.22
CA TYR A 65 -5.03 2.82 -53.78
C TYR A 65 -4.19 1.81 -54.57
N CYS A 66 -3.95 0.62 -54.02
CA CYS A 66 -3.19 -0.43 -54.69
C CYS A 66 -3.88 -0.93 -55.97
N LEU A 67 -5.22 -0.99 -55.96
CA LEU A 67 -5.98 -1.46 -57.10
C LEU A 67 -6.03 -0.40 -58.22
N ASP A 68 -6.31 0.85 -57.87
CA ASP A 68 -6.55 1.92 -58.84
C ASP A 68 -5.24 2.42 -59.48
N ASN A 69 -4.15 2.56 -58.70
CA ASN A 69 -2.88 3.07 -59.20
C ASN A 69 -1.99 1.98 -59.81
N TRP A 70 -2.05 0.74 -59.29
CA TRP A 70 -1.09 -0.31 -59.63
C TRP A 70 -1.74 -1.59 -60.17
N GLY A 71 -3.07 -1.68 -60.19
CA GLY A 71 -3.78 -2.88 -60.64
C GLY A 71 -3.57 -4.12 -59.76
N ILE A 72 -3.04 -3.97 -58.54
CA ILE A 72 -2.77 -5.08 -57.63
C ILE A 72 -3.74 -5.10 -56.46
N GLY A 73 -4.31 -6.28 -56.18
CA GLY A 73 -5.15 -6.47 -55.00
C GLY A 73 -4.33 -6.47 -53.70
N ARG A 74 -5.01 -6.18 -52.57
CA ARG A 74 -4.41 -6.11 -51.23
C ARG A 74 -3.53 -7.31 -50.86
N ARG A 75 -3.97 -8.53 -51.17
CA ARG A 75 -3.20 -9.76 -50.88
C ARG A 75 -1.83 -9.78 -51.57
N THR A 76 -1.76 -9.25 -52.79
CA THR A 76 -0.50 -9.17 -53.54
C THR A 76 0.41 -8.09 -52.96
N ALA A 77 -0.15 -6.93 -52.58
CA ALA A 77 0.57 -5.87 -51.89
C ALA A 77 1.14 -6.34 -50.54
N ASP A 78 0.31 -6.94 -49.69
CA ASP A 78 0.74 -7.48 -48.39
C ASP A 78 1.82 -8.56 -48.54
N ARG A 79 1.76 -9.36 -49.61
CA ARG A 79 2.78 -10.35 -49.93
C ARG A 79 4.12 -9.73 -50.32
N PHE A 80 4.12 -8.66 -51.11
CA PHE A 80 5.36 -7.95 -51.44
C PHE A 80 5.96 -7.26 -50.21
N ILE A 81 5.13 -6.66 -49.37
CA ILE A 81 5.56 -6.06 -48.11
C ILE A 81 6.21 -7.11 -47.20
N ALA A 82 5.53 -8.24 -46.95
CA ALA A 82 6.06 -9.31 -46.11
C ALA A 82 7.37 -9.89 -46.66
N ALA A 83 7.46 -10.06 -47.98
CA ALA A 83 8.68 -10.52 -48.64
C ALA A 83 9.84 -9.52 -48.51
N ALA A 84 9.57 -8.21 -48.58
CA ALA A 84 10.58 -7.17 -48.38
C ALA A 84 11.11 -7.15 -46.94
N GLN A 85 10.23 -7.34 -45.95
CA GLN A 85 10.63 -7.44 -44.54
C GLN A 85 11.57 -8.62 -44.27
N VAL A 86 11.32 -9.78 -44.89
CA VAL A 86 12.24 -10.94 -44.81
C VAL A 86 13.60 -10.61 -45.43
N ILE A 87 13.63 -9.86 -46.54
CA ILE A 87 14.90 -9.46 -47.18
C ILE A 87 15.70 -8.49 -46.31
N GLU A 88 15.05 -7.54 -45.63
CA GLU A 88 15.72 -6.63 -44.69
C GLU A 88 16.40 -7.38 -43.55
N ILE A 89 15.85 -8.52 -43.13
CA ILE A 89 16.47 -9.41 -42.12
C ILE A 89 17.69 -10.14 -42.72
N LEU A 90 17.63 -10.54 -44.00
CA LEU A 90 18.69 -11.31 -44.68
C LEU A 90 19.87 -10.46 -45.16
N ARG A 91 19.65 -9.19 -45.50
CA ARG A 91 20.62 -8.27 -46.13
C ARG A 91 21.86 -7.95 -45.26
N PRO A 92 21.76 -7.67 -43.94
CA PRO A 92 22.91 -7.31 -43.10
C PRO A 92 23.95 -8.42 -42.93
N ILE A 93 23.52 -9.68 -43.09
CA ILE A 93 24.34 -10.88 -42.83
C ILE A 93 25.16 -11.28 -44.07
N GLY A 94 24.98 -10.59 -45.20
CA GLY A 94 25.74 -10.85 -46.44
C GLY A 94 25.34 -12.13 -47.17
N LEU A 95 24.15 -12.68 -46.88
CA LEU A 95 23.61 -13.83 -47.60
C LEU A 95 23.19 -13.44 -49.02
N LYS A 96 23.23 -14.40 -49.95
CA LYS A 96 22.74 -14.19 -51.32
C LYS A 96 21.27 -13.76 -51.28
N ILE A 97 20.99 -12.59 -51.84
CA ILE A 97 19.67 -11.95 -51.79
C ILE A 97 18.67 -12.75 -52.65
N PRO A 98 17.49 -13.11 -52.11
CA PRO A 98 16.43 -13.73 -52.88
C PRO A 98 16.09 -12.92 -54.14
N THR A 99 15.95 -13.61 -55.27
CA THR A 99 15.64 -12.99 -56.58
C THR A 99 14.14 -12.99 -56.88
N LYS A 100 13.36 -13.82 -56.21
CA LYS A 100 11.90 -13.93 -56.39
C LYS A 100 11.18 -13.95 -55.07
N GLU A 101 10.03 -13.27 -55.00
CA GLU A 101 9.14 -13.24 -53.84
C GLU A 101 8.77 -14.65 -53.34
N ASN A 102 8.52 -15.58 -54.27
CA ASN A 102 8.12 -16.93 -53.93
C ASN A 102 9.17 -17.73 -53.14
N GLN A 103 10.43 -17.29 -53.13
CA GLN A 103 11.51 -17.91 -52.37
C GLN A 103 11.41 -17.60 -50.88
N VAL A 104 10.97 -16.38 -50.53
CA VAL A 104 10.88 -15.91 -49.15
C VAL A 104 9.48 -16.06 -48.57
N ARG A 105 8.46 -16.24 -49.41
CA ARG A 105 7.08 -16.47 -48.96
C ARG A 105 6.93 -17.56 -47.89
N PRO A 106 7.60 -18.73 -47.97
CA PRO A 106 7.51 -19.75 -46.92
C PRO A 106 8.04 -19.31 -45.56
N LEU A 107 8.90 -18.29 -45.53
CA LEU A 107 9.52 -17.76 -44.31
C LEU A 107 8.67 -16.69 -43.63
N THR A 108 7.71 -16.09 -44.35
CA THR A 108 6.87 -15.03 -43.80
C THR A 108 6.05 -15.55 -42.61
N GLY A 109 6.11 -14.85 -41.47
CA GLY A 109 5.39 -15.23 -40.24
C GLY A 109 6.19 -16.12 -39.27
N LEU A 110 7.38 -16.58 -39.64
CA LEU A 110 8.30 -17.23 -38.70
C LEU A 110 9.07 -16.19 -37.87
N PRO A 111 9.55 -16.52 -36.66
CA PRO A 111 10.48 -15.67 -35.91
C PRO A 111 11.74 -15.34 -36.74
N PRO A 112 12.31 -14.12 -36.64
CA PRO A 112 13.45 -13.70 -37.44
C PRO A 112 14.65 -14.66 -37.41
N GLU A 113 14.95 -15.23 -36.25
CA GLU A 113 16.03 -16.21 -36.06
C GLU A 113 15.82 -17.46 -36.94
N LEU A 114 14.60 -17.99 -36.97
CA LEU A 114 14.24 -19.17 -37.76
C LEU A 114 14.21 -18.87 -39.26
N GLN A 115 13.85 -17.66 -39.66
CA GLN A 115 13.92 -17.25 -41.07
C GLN A 115 15.37 -17.32 -41.58
N LEU A 116 16.33 -16.88 -40.77
CA LEU A 116 17.76 -16.91 -41.09
C LEU A 116 18.29 -18.34 -41.21
N GLU A 117 18.02 -19.18 -40.20
CA GLU A 117 18.48 -20.56 -40.16
C GLU A 117 18.00 -21.36 -41.37
N ILE A 118 16.69 -21.28 -41.67
CA ILE A 118 16.07 -22.01 -42.77
C ILE A 118 16.60 -21.51 -44.12
N TRP A 119 16.81 -20.20 -44.28
CA TRP A 119 17.38 -19.65 -45.51
C TRP A 119 18.84 -20.07 -45.74
N GLN A 120 19.66 -20.10 -44.68
CA GLN A 120 21.04 -20.58 -44.76
C GLN A 120 21.10 -22.06 -45.13
N GLU A 121 20.27 -22.90 -44.51
CA GLU A 121 20.15 -24.33 -44.84
C GLU A 121 19.70 -24.51 -46.31
N ALA A 122 18.74 -23.70 -46.76
CA ALA A 122 18.27 -23.74 -48.15
C ALA A 122 19.37 -23.38 -49.16
N LEU A 123 20.25 -22.42 -48.84
CA LEU A 123 21.38 -22.04 -49.67
C LEU A 123 22.43 -23.15 -49.77
N GLN A 124 22.72 -23.85 -48.67
CA GLN A 124 23.67 -24.96 -48.64
C GLN A 124 23.19 -26.17 -49.44
N LEU A 125 21.88 -26.44 -49.42
CA LEU A 125 21.27 -27.57 -50.10
C LEU A 125 20.95 -27.31 -51.58
N SER A 126 21.10 -26.07 -52.07
CA SER A 126 20.76 -25.75 -53.46
C SER A 126 21.92 -26.03 -54.43
N PRO A 127 21.74 -26.92 -55.42
CA PRO A 127 22.79 -27.29 -56.38
C PRO A 127 23.19 -26.14 -57.32
N ASN A 128 22.31 -25.17 -57.54
CA ASN A 128 22.54 -24.01 -58.43
C ASN A 128 22.90 -22.74 -57.64
N GLY A 129 23.17 -22.86 -56.33
CA GLY A 129 23.56 -21.74 -55.47
C GLY A 129 22.46 -20.75 -55.11
N MET A 130 21.20 -20.97 -55.55
CA MET A 130 20.01 -20.21 -55.17
C MET A 130 18.85 -21.18 -54.87
N PRO A 131 18.19 -21.14 -53.71
CA PRO A 131 17.12 -22.05 -53.37
C PRO A 131 15.84 -21.73 -54.15
N THR A 132 15.07 -22.74 -54.53
CA THR A 132 13.72 -22.54 -55.07
C THR A 132 12.72 -22.38 -53.93
N GLY A 133 11.62 -21.64 -54.13
CA GLY A 133 10.58 -21.49 -53.09
C GLY A 133 10.01 -22.82 -52.60
N ALA A 134 9.93 -23.83 -53.47
CA ALA A 134 9.53 -25.19 -53.09
C ALA A 134 10.56 -25.88 -52.18
N ALA A 135 11.87 -25.63 -52.38
CA ALA A 135 12.90 -26.17 -51.50
C ALA A 135 12.83 -25.54 -50.10
N VAL A 136 12.63 -24.23 -50.03
CA VAL A 136 12.46 -23.51 -48.75
C VAL A 136 11.19 -23.99 -48.05
N GLN A 137 10.06 -24.11 -48.76
CA GLN A 137 8.82 -24.63 -48.18
C GLN A 137 8.99 -26.03 -47.59
N ARG A 138 9.72 -26.93 -48.27
CA ARG A 138 9.99 -28.28 -47.74
C ARG A 138 10.81 -28.27 -46.45
N LEU A 139 11.72 -27.31 -46.28
CA LEU A 139 12.49 -27.17 -45.03
C LEU A 139 11.62 -26.63 -43.90
N VAL A 140 10.77 -25.64 -44.20
CA VAL A 140 9.77 -25.12 -43.26
C VAL A 140 8.83 -26.26 -42.83
N ASP A 141 8.28 -27.03 -43.77
CA ASP A 141 7.38 -28.14 -43.49
C ASP A 141 8.06 -29.29 -42.74
N ARG A 142 9.38 -29.47 -42.91
CA ARG A 142 10.14 -30.47 -42.14
C ARG A 142 10.32 -30.04 -40.68
N ARG A 143 10.58 -28.76 -40.45
CA ARG A 143 10.86 -28.20 -39.11
C ARG A 143 9.58 -27.94 -38.33
N PHE A 144 8.55 -27.50 -39.04
CA PHE A 144 7.20 -27.26 -38.58
C PHE A 144 6.28 -28.08 -39.48
N PRO A 145 6.20 -29.42 -39.29
CA PRO A 145 5.17 -30.19 -39.95
C PRO A 145 3.86 -29.53 -39.59
N SER A 146 3.20 -28.96 -40.60
CA SER A 146 1.85 -28.42 -40.45
C SER A 146 1.06 -29.50 -39.75
N ASN A 147 0.70 -29.25 -38.50
CA ASN A 147 0.18 -30.25 -37.56
C ASN A 147 -1.29 -30.53 -37.93
N GLY A 148 -1.50 -30.97 -39.17
CA GLY A 148 -2.77 -30.92 -39.88
C GLY A 148 -2.95 -32.07 -40.85
N ASN A 149 -2.21 -33.17 -40.72
CA ASN A 149 -2.50 -34.37 -41.52
C ASN A 149 -2.13 -35.70 -40.83
N GLY A 150 -2.48 -35.84 -39.54
CA GLY A 150 -2.33 -37.11 -38.81
C GLY A 150 -3.29 -37.33 -37.64
N ARG A 151 -4.13 -36.35 -37.28
CA ARG A 151 -5.20 -36.51 -36.30
C ARG A 151 -6.54 -36.36 -36.99
N THR A 152 -7.42 -37.32 -36.77
CA THR A 152 -8.77 -37.26 -37.35
C THR A 152 -9.59 -36.18 -36.62
N PRO A 153 -10.61 -35.57 -37.25
CA PRO A 153 -11.53 -34.64 -36.59
C PRO A 153 -12.14 -35.21 -35.28
N LYS A 154 -12.23 -36.54 -35.18
CA LYS A 154 -12.70 -37.27 -34.00
C LYS A 154 -11.73 -37.21 -32.82
N ASP A 155 -10.42 -37.16 -33.07
CA ASP A 155 -9.40 -37.06 -32.02
C ASP A 155 -9.40 -35.68 -31.37
N HIS A 156 -9.55 -34.62 -32.18
CA HIS A 156 -9.74 -33.26 -31.69
C HIS A 156 -11.03 -33.09 -30.89
N ALA A 157 -12.14 -33.68 -31.34
CA ALA A 157 -13.39 -33.68 -30.58
C ALA A 157 -13.23 -34.37 -29.22
N SER A 158 -12.57 -35.53 -29.18
CA SER A 158 -12.27 -36.28 -27.94
C SER A 158 -11.38 -35.50 -26.97
N GLU A 159 -10.36 -34.80 -27.47
CA GLU A 159 -9.48 -33.96 -26.65
C GLU A 159 -10.22 -32.72 -26.10
N VAL A 160 -11.05 -32.08 -26.93
CA VAL A 160 -11.88 -30.93 -26.51
C VAL A 160 -12.89 -31.34 -25.44
N ASP A 161 -13.52 -32.51 -25.55
CA ASP A 161 -14.49 -32.99 -24.57
C ASP A 161 -13.83 -33.37 -23.23
N LYS A 162 -12.60 -33.91 -23.26
CA LYS A 162 -11.78 -34.09 -22.05
C LYS A 162 -11.46 -32.76 -21.39
N LEU A 163 -10.97 -31.78 -22.14
CA LEU A 163 -10.65 -30.45 -21.62
C LEU A 163 -11.88 -29.74 -21.06
N ARG A 164 -13.05 -29.89 -21.66
CA ARG A 164 -14.32 -29.37 -21.13
C ARG A 164 -14.66 -30.00 -19.78
N SER A 165 -14.53 -31.33 -19.69
CA SER A 165 -14.79 -32.09 -18.46
C SER A 165 -13.83 -31.68 -17.35
N ASP A 166 -12.54 -31.52 -17.66
CA ASP A 166 -11.53 -31.10 -16.69
C ASP A 166 -11.73 -29.65 -16.25
N ASN A 167 -12.05 -28.74 -17.18
CA ASN A 167 -12.41 -27.35 -16.82
C ASN A 167 -13.66 -27.30 -15.93
N GLN A 168 -14.65 -28.14 -16.19
CA GLN A 168 -15.84 -28.22 -15.35
C GLN A 168 -15.49 -28.71 -13.93
N ARG A 169 -14.65 -29.75 -13.82
CA ARG A 169 -14.15 -30.25 -12.53
C ARG A 169 -13.35 -29.20 -11.77
N LEU A 170 -12.42 -28.52 -12.43
CA LEU A 170 -11.61 -27.46 -11.82
C LEU A 170 -12.48 -26.30 -11.33
N ARG A 171 -13.48 -25.89 -12.12
CA ARG A 171 -14.43 -24.85 -11.69
C ARG A 171 -15.20 -25.26 -10.44
N GLU A 172 -15.62 -26.52 -10.36
CA GLU A 172 -16.34 -27.02 -9.19
C GLU A 172 -15.42 -27.12 -7.96
N GLN A 173 -14.18 -27.57 -8.13
CA GLN A 173 -13.18 -27.56 -7.06
C GLN A 173 -12.91 -26.15 -6.53
N ILE A 174 -12.77 -25.16 -7.41
CA ILE A 174 -12.58 -23.75 -7.01
C ILE A 174 -13.79 -23.24 -6.23
N ARG A 175 -15.02 -23.56 -6.67
CA ARG A 175 -16.24 -23.17 -5.96
C ARG A 175 -16.29 -23.76 -4.56
N GLU A 176 -15.95 -25.04 -4.42
CA GLU A 176 -15.96 -25.70 -3.12
C GLU A 176 -14.87 -25.15 -2.20
N GLN A 177 -13.67 -24.93 -2.71
CA GLN A 177 -12.60 -24.27 -1.96
C GLN A 177 -12.99 -22.85 -1.51
N ASN A 178 -13.71 -22.10 -2.34
CA ASN A 178 -14.20 -20.78 -1.96
C ASN A 178 -15.25 -20.87 -0.84
N ARG A 179 -16.19 -21.82 -0.92
CA ARG A 179 -17.15 -22.07 0.17
C ARG A 179 -16.47 -22.45 1.47
N ASP A 180 -15.46 -23.32 1.43
CA ASP A 180 -14.68 -23.70 2.60
C ASP A 180 -13.94 -22.50 3.20
N ARG A 181 -13.37 -21.64 2.36
CA ARG A 181 -12.72 -20.40 2.81
C ARG A 181 -13.71 -19.45 3.45
N ASP A 182 -14.88 -19.27 2.87
CA ASP A 182 -15.95 -18.42 3.41
C ASP A 182 -16.47 -18.97 4.74
N HIS A 183 -16.62 -20.29 4.87
CA HIS A 183 -17.01 -20.92 6.12
C HIS A 183 -15.97 -20.71 7.22
N ARG A 184 -14.67 -20.91 6.92
CA ARG A 184 -13.58 -20.62 7.87
C ARG A 184 -13.53 -19.14 8.23
N ALA A 185 -13.71 -18.24 7.26
CA ALA A 185 -13.75 -16.81 7.51
C ALA A 185 -14.93 -16.42 8.42
N ALA A 186 -16.10 -17.03 8.24
CA ALA A 186 -17.25 -16.84 9.11
C ALA A 186 -17.00 -17.34 10.54
N SER A 187 -16.36 -18.51 10.70
CA SER A 187 -15.97 -19.04 12.01
C SER A 187 -15.02 -18.09 12.74
N VAL A 188 -13.97 -17.62 12.06
CA VAL A 188 -13.01 -16.67 12.62
C VAL A 188 -13.67 -15.34 12.96
N ALA A 189 -14.60 -14.85 12.14
CA ALA A 189 -15.34 -13.62 12.42
C ALA A 189 -16.17 -13.75 13.71
N LEU A 190 -16.86 -14.88 13.91
CA LEU A 190 -17.63 -15.15 15.12
C LEU A 190 -16.74 -15.20 16.36
N GLU A 191 -15.60 -15.89 16.30
CA GLU A 191 -14.61 -15.93 17.39
C GLU A 191 -14.08 -14.52 17.73
N LEU A 192 -13.77 -13.70 16.70
CA LEU A 192 -13.33 -12.33 16.91
C LEU A 192 -14.42 -11.46 17.57
N GLU A 193 -15.68 -11.65 17.23
CA GLU A 193 -16.78 -10.94 17.89
C GLU A 193 -16.93 -11.35 19.36
N GLN A 194 -16.80 -12.64 19.67
CA GLN A 194 -16.80 -13.15 21.04
C GLN A 194 -15.65 -12.54 21.85
N LEU A 195 -14.42 -12.59 21.34
CA LEU A 195 -13.25 -12.00 22.00
C LEU A 195 -13.39 -10.49 22.20
N ARG A 196 -13.99 -9.77 21.24
CA ARG A 196 -14.27 -8.33 21.37
C ARG A 196 -15.32 -8.06 22.44
N PHE A 197 -16.32 -8.93 22.57
CA PHE A 197 -17.31 -8.82 23.64
C PHE A 197 -16.67 -9.05 25.01
N GLU A 198 -15.89 -10.12 25.17
CA GLU A 198 -15.15 -10.42 26.40
C GLU A 198 -14.20 -9.28 26.78
N ASN A 199 -13.45 -8.74 25.82
CA ASN A 199 -12.57 -7.58 26.07
C ASN A 199 -13.34 -6.35 26.54
N ARG A 200 -14.57 -6.12 26.04
CA ARG A 200 -15.41 -5.01 26.52
C ARG A 200 -15.89 -5.25 27.97
N GLN A 201 -16.26 -6.48 28.30
CA GLN A 201 -16.65 -6.86 29.66
C GLN A 201 -15.48 -6.68 30.63
N LEU A 202 -14.31 -7.23 30.33
CA LEU A 202 -13.11 -7.11 31.16
C LEU A 202 -12.70 -5.65 31.38
N LYS A 203 -12.79 -4.80 30.36
CA LYS A 203 -12.54 -3.36 30.50
C LYS A 203 -13.54 -2.68 31.43
N ALA A 204 -14.82 -3.06 31.37
CA ALA A 204 -15.84 -2.52 32.26
C ALA A 204 -15.61 -2.97 33.71
N GLU A 205 -15.23 -4.23 33.92
CA GLU A 205 -14.87 -4.76 35.24
C GLU A 205 -13.65 -4.05 35.83
N LEU A 206 -12.59 -3.83 35.04
CA LEU A 206 -11.41 -3.08 35.48
C LEU A 206 -11.78 -1.65 35.88
N LEU A 207 -12.57 -0.95 35.06
CA LEU A 207 -13.03 0.40 35.37
C LEU A 207 -13.87 0.44 36.66
N GLN A 208 -14.69 -0.58 36.90
CA GLN A 208 -15.46 -0.68 38.13
C GLN A 208 -14.55 -0.91 39.34
N ARG A 209 -13.55 -1.79 39.22
CA ARG A 209 -12.57 -2.02 40.27
C ARG A 209 -11.80 -0.74 40.60
N ASP A 210 -11.39 0.04 39.61
CA ASP A 210 -10.67 1.30 39.82
C ASP A 210 -11.53 2.29 40.62
N LYS A 211 -12.81 2.43 40.27
CA LYS A 211 -13.77 3.26 41.04
C LYS A 211 -13.94 2.75 42.46
N ASP A 212 -14.10 1.45 42.65
CA ASP A 212 -14.25 0.85 43.99
C ASP A 212 -12.98 1.07 44.83
N TRP A 213 -11.80 1.01 44.21
CA TRP A 213 -10.52 1.32 44.85
C TRP A 213 -10.42 2.79 45.25
N GLU A 214 -10.83 3.72 44.39
CA GLU A 214 -10.86 5.16 44.72
C GLU A 214 -11.78 5.45 45.90
N VAL A 215 -12.97 4.82 45.93
CA VAL A 215 -13.91 4.96 47.05
C VAL A 215 -13.30 4.43 48.35
N ARG A 216 -12.65 3.26 48.32
CA ARG A 216 -11.95 2.70 49.50
C ARG A 216 -10.81 3.60 49.97
N LEU A 217 -9.99 4.10 49.04
CA LEU A 217 -8.91 5.03 49.35
C LEU A 217 -9.43 6.33 49.97
N ALA A 218 -10.53 6.88 49.46
CA ALA A 218 -11.16 8.07 50.03
C ALA A 218 -11.70 7.82 51.44
N PHE A 219 -12.32 6.64 51.66
CA PHE A 219 -12.78 6.23 52.98
C PHE A 219 -11.63 6.13 53.98
N GLU A 220 -10.57 5.40 53.65
CA GLU A 220 -9.40 5.25 54.53
C GLU A 220 -8.69 6.59 54.79
N ARG A 221 -8.56 7.46 53.78
CA ARG A 221 -8.02 8.81 53.96
C ARG A 221 -8.84 9.63 54.96
N ASN A 222 -10.17 9.57 54.87
CA ASN A 222 -11.05 10.27 55.81
C ASN A 222 -10.96 9.67 57.21
N LYS A 223 -10.89 8.34 57.33
CA LYS A 223 -10.71 7.65 58.60
C LYS A 223 -9.41 8.09 59.30
N ILE A 224 -8.28 8.00 58.60
CA ILE A 224 -6.97 8.45 59.12
C ILE A 224 -7.01 9.93 59.51
N ARG A 225 -7.67 10.78 58.70
CA ARG A 225 -7.81 12.21 59.00
C ARG A 225 -8.60 12.46 60.28
N GLU A 226 -9.68 11.73 60.52
CA GLU A 226 -10.46 11.86 61.75
C GLU A 226 -9.72 11.30 62.97
N GLU A 227 -9.00 10.18 62.82
CA GLU A 227 -8.13 9.63 63.87
C GLU A 227 -7.04 10.63 64.28
N LEU A 228 -6.26 11.15 63.32
CA LEU A 228 -5.24 12.18 63.57
C LEU A 228 -5.82 13.45 64.19
N ARG A 229 -7.02 13.87 63.75
CA ARG A 229 -7.70 15.03 64.33
C ARG A 229 -8.10 14.79 65.78
N ALA A 230 -8.56 13.59 66.11
CA ALA A 230 -8.92 13.24 67.48
C ALA A 230 -7.69 13.19 68.39
N GLU A 231 -6.61 12.57 67.93
CA GLU A 231 -5.31 12.51 68.62
C GLU A 231 -4.78 13.92 68.88
N LEU A 232 -4.61 14.74 67.83
CA LEU A 232 -4.10 16.10 67.96
C LEU A 232 -4.97 16.98 68.87
N ARG A 233 -6.29 16.79 68.85
CA ARG A 233 -7.22 17.53 69.72
C ARG A 233 -7.02 17.16 71.19
N GLU A 234 -6.85 15.89 71.52
CA GLU A 234 -6.61 15.49 72.90
C GLU A 234 -5.21 15.90 73.36
N GLU A 235 -4.17 15.78 72.51
CA GLU A 235 -2.82 16.26 72.82
C GLU A 235 -2.82 17.76 73.14
N LEU A 236 -3.28 18.61 72.21
CA LEU A 236 -3.38 20.06 72.42
C LEU A 236 -4.18 20.42 73.66
N LYS A 237 -5.29 19.71 73.90
CA LYS A 237 -6.14 19.95 75.07
C LYS A 237 -5.43 19.57 76.36
N THR A 238 -4.63 18.50 76.39
CA THR A 238 -3.85 18.12 77.57
C THR A 238 -2.70 19.08 77.83
N GLU A 239 -1.97 19.47 76.78
CA GLU A 239 -0.86 20.42 76.88
C GLU A 239 -1.35 21.79 77.35
N LEU A 240 -2.35 22.36 76.68
CA LEU A 240 -2.92 23.66 77.02
C LEU A 240 -3.54 23.66 78.43
N ARG A 241 -4.15 22.55 78.84
CA ARG A 241 -4.66 22.40 80.22
C ARG A 241 -3.54 22.35 81.24
N GLU A 242 -2.41 21.73 80.92
CA GLU A 242 -1.28 21.69 81.84
C GLU A 242 -0.60 23.05 81.92
N GLU A 243 -0.36 23.70 80.78
CA GLU A 243 0.22 25.04 80.67
C GLU A 243 -0.61 26.07 81.46
N ILE A 244 -1.92 26.18 81.18
CA ILE A 244 -2.82 27.09 81.91
C ILE A 244 -2.84 26.75 83.40
N ARG A 245 -2.84 25.47 83.78
CA ARG A 245 -2.82 25.07 85.20
C ARG A 245 -1.51 25.42 85.88
N SER A 246 -0.36 25.28 85.21
CA SER A 246 0.92 25.69 85.78
C SER A 246 1.01 27.20 85.94
N GLU A 247 0.62 27.97 84.93
CA GLU A 247 0.64 29.44 84.97
C GLU A 247 -0.26 29.98 86.08
N LEU A 248 -1.52 29.55 86.14
CA LEU A 248 -2.45 29.95 87.21
C LEU A 248 -1.92 29.57 88.60
N ARG A 249 -1.29 28.40 88.74
CA ARG A 249 -0.71 27.98 90.03
C ARG A 249 0.46 28.86 90.44
N GLU A 250 1.33 29.23 89.51
CA GLU A 250 2.46 30.11 89.79
C GLU A 250 2.01 31.53 90.14
N GLU A 251 1.06 32.09 89.38
CA GLU A 251 0.49 33.42 89.64
C GLU A 251 -0.20 33.48 91.02
N LEU A 252 -1.10 32.54 91.30
CA LEU A 252 -1.84 32.50 92.56
C LEU A 252 -0.91 32.26 93.76
N LYS A 253 0.13 31.45 93.58
CA LYS A 253 1.13 31.20 94.61
C LYS A 253 1.95 32.46 94.88
N ALA A 254 2.38 33.18 93.84
CA ALA A 254 3.11 34.43 93.99
C ALA A 254 2.26 35.51 94.69
N GLU A 255 0.98 35.61 94.36
CA GLU A 255 0.03 36.52 95.00
C GLU A 255 -0.14 36.19 96.50
N TYR A 256 -0.45 34.93 96.83
CA TYR A 256 -0.61 34.51 98.23
C TYR A 256 0.69 34.59 99.03
N GLU A 257 1.85 34.29 98.45
CA GLU A 257 3.14 34.51 99.13
C GLU A 257 3.37 35.99 99.41
N GLY A 258 3.02 36.88 98.48
CA GLY A 258 3.06 38.33 98.68
C GLY A 258 2.17 38.79 99.83
N GLU A 259 0.92 38.33 99.88
CA GLU A 259 -0.03 38.61 100.97
C GLU A 259 0.48 38.07 102.31
N ILE A 260 0.92 36.82 102.35
CA ILE A 260 1.46 36.19 103.56
C ILE A 260 2.68 36.98 104.08
N ASN A 261 3.60 37.36 103.19
CA ASN A 261 4.77 38.15 103.55
C ASN A 261 4.36 39.52 104.12
N SER A 262 3.39 40.19 103.50
CA SER A 262 2.86 41.47 103.98
C SER A 262 2.23 41.34 105.38
N LEU A 263 1.34 40.36 105.57
CA LEU A 263 0.70 40.07 106.85
C LEU A 263 1.73 39.69 107.93
N THR A 264 2.75 38.92 107.55
CA THR A 264 3.85 38.52 108.45
C THR A 264 4.64 39.75 108.90
N GLN A 265 4.92 40.68 107.99
CA GLN A 265 5.62 41.93 108.31
C GLN A 265 4.78 42.82 109.25
N GLN A 266 3.47 42.96 108.98
CA GLN A 266 2.55 43.68 109.85
C GLN A 266 2.48 43.07 111.26
N LEU A 267 2.41 41.73 111.35
CA LEU A 267 2.43 41.01 112.64
C LEU A 267 3.76 41.22 113.39
N ALA A 268 4.89 41.22 112.68
CA ALA A 268 6.20 41.49 113.27
C ALA A 268 6.29 42.93 113.83
N GLU A 269 5.76 43.92 113.10
CA GLU A 269 5.67 45.30 113.57
C GLU A 269 4.75 45.43 114.80
N MET A 270 3.57 44.81 114.79
CA MET A 270 2.69 44.78 115.96
C MET A 270 3.36 44.12 117.16
N THR A 271 4.08 43.02 116.95
CA THR A 271 4.80 42.30 118.02
C THR A 271 5.90 43.17 118.61
N LYS A 272 6.68 43.85 117.76
CA LYS A 272 7.71 44.81 118.18
C LYS A 272 7.11 45.96 118.99
N ASN A 273 5.98 46.51 118.53
CA ASN A 273 5.26 47.56 119.24
C ASN A 273 4.76 47.06 120.61
N TYR A 274 4.19 45.86 120.67
CA TYR A 274 3.73 45.23 121.92
C TYR A 274 4.88 44.98 122.90
N GLN A 275 6.00 44.43 122.44
CA GLN A 275 7.21 44.24 123.25
C GLN A 275 7.76 45.57 123.79
N ALA A 276 7.75 46.64 122.97
CA ALA A 276 8.15 47.96 123.41
C ALA A 276 7.22 48.51 124.52
N VAL A 277 5.91 48.27 124.41
CA VAL A 277 4.94 48.62 125.48
C VAL A 277 5.18 47.80 126.74
N LEU A 278 5.35 46.47 126.63
CA LEU A 278 5.67 45.61 127.78
C LEU A 278 6.95 46.05 128.49
N ALA A 279 8.02 46.34 127.75
CA ALA A 279 9.28 46.81 128.31
C ALA A 279 9.12 48.15 129.06
N ARG A 280 8.25 49.05 128.57
CA ARG A 280 7.90 50.29 129.30
C ARG A 280 7.13 50.00 130.59
N LEU A 281 6.20 49.05 130.57
CA LEU A 281 5.45 48.65 131.76
C LEU A 281 6.33 47.99 132.82
N THR A 282 7.22 47.07 132.44
CA THR A 282 8.14 46.43 133.39
C THR A 282 9.16 47.42 133.97
N ALA A 283 9.62 48.40 133.19
CA ALA A 283 10.46 49.48 133.69
C ALA A 283 9.75 50.36 134.74
N LEU A 284 8.42 50.52 134.63
CA LEU A 284 7.61 51.24 135.63
C LEU A 284 7.37 50.41 136.90
N GLU A 285 7.26 49.09 136.79
CA GLU A 285 7.06 48.18 137.95
C GLU A 285 8.34 47.96 138.76
N GLY A 286 9.52 47.95 138.14
CA GLY A 286 10.81 47.82 138.82
C GLY A 286 11.35 49.09 139.50
N ALA A 287 10.65 50.22 139.37
CA ALA A 287 11.01 51.52 139.95
C ALA A 287 10.30 51.83 141.29
N LYS A 288 9.69 50.82 141.92
CA LYS A 288 9.09 50.86 143.27
C LYS A 288 9.94 50.08 144.26
#